data_AF-A0A919F9K7-F1
#
_entry.id   AF-A0A919F9K7-F1
#
_cell.length_a   1.000
_cell.length_b   1.000
_cell.length_c   1.000
_cell.angle_alpha   90.00
_cell.angle_beta   90.00
_cell.angle_gamma   90.00
#
_symmetry.space_group_name_H-M   'P 1'
#
loop_
_entity.id
_entity.type
_entity.pdbx_description
1 polymer ?
#
loop_
_entity_poly.entity_id
_entity_poly.type
_entity_poly.pdbx_seq_one_letter_code
_entity_poly.pdbx_strand_id
1 'polypeptide(L)'
;MTPAPARPETLAPDAPAGVLCVGQIDSAAAAALLARHGLALHRVADGAAIPGSYWGEPEAGIIGGNVYVRGDTPVHSMLHEACHLIVLPPDRRAAVHTDATDSVEEEDATCYLQIVLADQLPGVGSARLMADMDAWGYTYRLGSTRAWFEQDAEDARAWLIARGLLPS
;
A
#
# COMPACT_ATOMS: atom_id res chain seq x y z
N MET A 1 -17.24 -39.82 23.36
CA MET A 1 -16.23 -38.78 23.08
C MET A 1 -16.83 -37.87 22.03
N THR A 2 -17.44 -36.77 22.46
CA THR A 2 -18.16 -35.82 21.61
C THR A 2 -17.12 -34.91 20.95
N PRO A 3 -17.14 -34.66 19.63
CA PRO A 3 -16.23 -33.69 19.04
C PRO A 3 -16.53 -32.31 19.61
N ALA A 4 -15.48 -31.55 19.91
CA ALA A 4 -15.59 -30.17 20.34
C ALA A 4 -16.25 -29.33 19.22
N PRO A 5 -17.06 -28.31 19.55
CA PRO A 5 -17.61 -27.42 18.53
C PRO A 5 -16.46 -26.72 17.80
N ALA A 6 -16.57 -26.64 16.47
CA ALA A 6 -15.67 -25.84 15.65
C ALA A 6 -15.65 -24.41 16.19
N ARG A 7 -14.44 -23.89 16.43
CA ARG A 7 -14.23 -22.49 16.80
C ARG A 7 -14.83 -21.63 15.68
N PRO A 8 -15.60 -20.58 15.97
CA PRO A 8 -16.10 -19.70 14.91
C PRO A 8 -14.89 -19.16 14.14
N GLU A 9 -14.87 -19.40 12.83
CA GLU A 9 -13.97 -18.70 11.91
C GLU A 9 -14.27 -17.21 12.09
N THR A 10 -13.35 -16.51 12.74
CA THR A 10 -13.37 -15.05 12.77
C THR A 10 -13.16 -14.62 11.32
N LEU A 11 -14.22 -14.21 10.63
CA LEU A 11 -14.08 -13.44 9.40
C LEU A 11 -13.18 -12.26 9.76
N ALA A 12 -12.03 -12.16 9.10
CA ALA A 12 -11.22 -10.96 9.15
C ALA A 12 -12.13 -9.77 8.76
N PRO A 13 -11.99 -8.60 9.41
CA PRO A 13 -12.78 -7.44 9.04
C PRO A 13 -12.51 -7.11 7.57
N ASP A 14 -13.58 -7.10 6.76
CA ASP A 14 -13.53 -6.57 5.41
C ASP A 14 -13.07 -5.10 5.45
N ALA A 15 -12.42 -4.63 4.38
CA ALA A 15 -12.12 -3.21 4.22
C ALA A 15 -13.39 -2.34 4.39
N PRO A 16 -13.29 -1.10 4.91
CA PRO A 16 -14.41 -0.19 5.05
C PRO A 16 -15.21 -0.08 3.74
N ALA A 17 -16.54 -0.09 3.88
CA ALA A 17 -17.43 0.02 2.72
C ALA A 17 -17.08 1.26 1.88
N GLY A 18 -16.70 1.04 0.62
CA GLY A 18 -16.37 2.10 -0.33
C GLY A 18 -14.89 2.23 -0.68
N VAL A 19 -13.98 1.58 0.03
CA VAL A 19 -12.55 1.52 -0.32
C VAL A 19 -12.32 0.51 -1.44
N LEU A 20 -11.52 0.85 -2.46
CA LEU A 20 -11.20 -0.05 -3.57
C LEU A 20 -10.21 -1.13 -3.12
N CYS A 21 -10.56 -2.41 -3.30
CA CYS A 21 -9.70 -3.54 -2.99
C CYS A 21 -8.99 -4.10 -4.23
N VAL A 22 -7.86 -4.78 -4.02
CA VAL A 22 -7.03 -5.39 -5.06
C VAL A 22 -7.79 -6.41 -5.90
N GLY A 23 -8.76 -7.13 -5.33
CA GLY A 23 -9.63 -8.06 -6.07
C GLY A 23 -10.52 -7.40 -7.12
N GLN A 24 -10.62 -6.06 -7.13
CA GLN A 24 -11.48 -5.27 -8.01
C GLN A 24 -10.71 -4.58 -9.15
N ILE A 25 -9.38 -4.73 -9.21
CA ILE A 25 -8.52 -4.15 -10.25
C ILE A 25 -7.87 -5.24 -11.11
N ASP A 26 -7.29 -4.84 -12.25
CA ASP A 26 -6.51 -5.75 -13.09
C ASP A 26 -5.21 -6.18 -12.38
N SER A 27 -5.17 -7.45 -11.97
CA SER A 27 -4.00 -8.04 -11.29
C SER A 27 -2.71 -8.00 -12.11
N ALA A 28 -2.79 -8.10 -13.45
CA ALA A 28 -1.61 -8.05 -14.30
C ALA A 28 -1.08 -6.61 -14.39
N ALA A 29 -1.97 -5.61 -14.43
CA ALA A 29 -1.57 -4.21 -14.39
C ALA A 29 -0.89 -3.85 -13.06
N ALA A 30 -1.43 -4.33 -11.93
CA ALA A 30 -0.83 -4.14 -10.61
C ALA A 30 0.55 -4.79 -10.50
N ALA A 31 0.69 -6.05 -10.93
CA ALA A 31 1.96 -6.76 -10.93
C ALA A 31 2.99 -6.07 -11.86
N ALA A 32 2.57 -5.63 -13.05
CA ALA A 32 3.43 -4.93 -13.99
C ALA A 32 3.90 -3.56 -13.48
N LEU A 33 3.06 -2.85 -12.71
CA LEU A 33 3.46 -1.61 -12.03
C LEU A 33 4.60 -1.89 -11.03
N LEU A 34 4.39 -2.81 -10.09
CA LEU A 34 5.40 -3.14 -9.07
C LEU A 34 6.70 -3.68 -9.68
N ALA A 35 6.60 -4.50 -10.74
CA ALA A 35 7.76 -5.06 -11.44
C ALA A 35 8.67 -3.98 -12.06
N ARG A 36 8.13 -2.84 -12.53
CA ARG A 36 8.95 -1.72 -13.04
C ARG A 36 9.86 -1.12 -11.97
N HIS A 37 9.51 -1.31 -10.70
CA HIS A 37 10.30 -0.85 -9.56
C HIS A 37 11.14 -1.97 -8.93
N GLY A 38 11.22 -3.14 -9.58
CA GLY A 38 11.96 -4.29 -9.07
C GLY A 38 11.29 -5.00 -7.89
N LEU A 39 9.98 -4.86 -7.74
CA LEU A 39 9.18 -5.51 -6.71
C LEU A 39 8.35 -6.67 -7.30
N ALA A 40 8.03 -7.66 -6.47
CA ALA A 40 7.17 -8.78 -6.84
C ALA A 40 5.85 -8.70 -6.07
N LEU A 41 4.72 -8.74 -6.78
CA LEU A 41 3.39 -8.83 -6.20
C LEU A 41 2.98 -10.29 -6.03
N HIS A 42 2.62 -10.68 -4.80
CA HIS A 42 2.17 -12.02 -4.46
C HIS A 42 0.74 -11.97 -3.94
N ARG A 43 -0.17 -12.70 -4.59
CA ARG A 43 -1.55 -12.81 -4.14
C ARG A 43 -1.73 -14.08 -3.31
N VAL A 44 -2.22 -13.92 -2.08
CA VAL A 44 -2.59 -15.05 -1.21
C VAL A 44 -4.04 -15.45 -1.44
N ALA A 45 -4.39 -16.67 -1.05
CA ALA A 45 -5.75 -17.17 -1.15
C ALA A 45 -6.69 -16.43 -0.18
N ASP A 46 -7.98 -16.42 -0.51
CA ASP A 46 -9.00 -15.88 0.40
C ASP A 46 -9.00 -16.66 1.73
N GLY A 47 -9.10 -15.96 2.85
CA GLY A 47 -8.98 -16.53 4.20
C GLY A 47 -7.56 -16.96 4.63
N ALA A 48 -6.55 -16.90 3.74
CA ALA A 48 -5.17 -17.11 4.14
C ALA A 48 -4.56 -15.85 4.73
N ALA A 49 -3.63 -16.02 5.68
CA ALA A 49 -2.93 -14.89 6.28
C ALA A 49 -2.06 -14.15 5.26
N ILE A 50 -1.94 -12.84 5.41
CA ILE A 50 -1.07 -11.98 4.58
C ILE A 50 0.33 -11.91 5.22
N PRO A 51 1.38 -12.52 4.62
CA PRO A 51 2.72 -12.49 5.17
C PRO A 51 3.29 -11.08 5.25
N GLY A 52 3.96 -10.76 6.35
CA GLY A 52 4.64 -9.48 6.51
C GLY A 52 3.72 -8.28 6.70
N SER A 53 2.42 -8.46 6.97
CA SER A 53 1.51 -7.36 7.29
C SER A 53 1.82 -6.81 8.68
N TYR A 54 2.07 -5.49 8.78
CA TYR A 54 2.43 -4.83 10.04
C TYR A 54 1.19 -4.57 10.91
N TRP A 55 0.16 -3.96 10.31
CA TRP A 55 -1.08 -3.61 10.99
C TRP A 55 -2.10 -4.76 11.07
N GLY A 56 -1.80 -5.86 10.38
CA GLY A 56 -2.70 -7.01 10.28
C GLY A 56 -3.68 -6.90 9.13
N GLU A 57 -4.50 -7.92 8.98
CA GLU A 57 -5.42 -8.04 7.85
C GLU A 57 -6.57 -7.03 7.91
N PRO A 58 -7.00 -6.44 6.77
CA PRO A 58 -6.67 -6.85 5.39
C PRO A 58 -5.46 -6.11 4.77
N GLU A 59 -4.65 -5.39 5.55
CA GLU A 59 -3.55 -4.60 5.02
C GLU A 59 -2.44 -5.48 4.40
N ALA A 60 -1.85 -4.96 3.32
CA ALA A 60 -0.75 -5.59 2.61
C ALA A 60 0.45 -5.84 3.54
N GLY A 61 1.32 -6.74 3.13
CA GLY A 61 2.54 -7.03 3.86
C GLY A 61 3.77 -7.05 2.96
N ILE A 62 4.94 -6.81 3.56
CA ILE A 62 6.21 -6.78 2.83
C ILE A 62 7.27 -7.66 3.47
N ILE A 63 7.99 -8.39 2.62
CA ILE A 63 9.17 -9.18 3.01
C ILE A 63 10.19 -9.09 1.87
N GLY A 64 11.34 -8.48 2.13
CA GLY A 64 12.33 -8.23 1.09
C GLY A 64 11.77 -7.31 0.00
N GLY A 65 11.97 -7.67 -1.26
CA GLY A 65 11.35 -7.00 -2.43
C GLY A 65 9.95 -7.50 -2.80
N ASN A 66 9.25 -8.18 -1.88
CA ASN A 66 7.96 -8.81 -2.14
C ASN A 66 6.84 -8.10 -1.41
N VAL A 67 5.73 -7.87 -2.11
CA VAL A 67 4.48 -7.30 -1.58
C VAL A 67 3.42 -8.40 -1.62
N TYR A 68 2.80 -8.68 -0.48
CA TYR A 68 1.77 -9.69 -0.31
C TYR A 68 0.41 -9.05 -0.11
N VAL A 69 -0.58 -9.53 -0.86
CA VAL A 69 -1.96 -9.01 -0.84
C VAL A 69 -2.97 -10.15 -0.91
N ARG A 70 -4.17 -9.90 -0.40
CA ARG A 70 -5.34 -10.75 -0.59
C ARG A 70 -6.41 -10.00 -1.39
N GLY A 71 -7.48 -10.68 -1.82
CA GLY A 71 -8.53 -10.05 -2.64
C GLY A 71 -9.20 -8.84 -1.97
N ASP A 72 -9.32 -8.85 -0.65
CA ASP A 72 -9.87 -7.81 0.22
C ASP A 72 -8.87 -6.72 0.62
N THR A 73 -7.58 -6.86 0.28
CA THR A 73 -6.57 -5.85 0.59
C THR A 73 -6.88 -4.53 -0.13
N PRO A 74 -6.95 -3.39 0.57
CA PRO A 74 -7.12 -2.09 -0.06
C PRO A 74 -6.00 -1.76 -1.06
N VAL A 75 -6.34 -1.15 -2.19
CA VAL A 75 -5.35 -0.74 -3.21
C VAL A 75 -4.36 0.27 -2.65
N HIS A 76 -4.82 1.21 -1.81
CA HIS A 76 -3.91 2.15 -1.14
C HIS A 76 -2.92 1.42 -0.22
N SER A 77 -3.35 0.38 0.51
CA SER A 77 -2.45 -0.41 1.35
C SER A 77 -1.38 -1.14 0.52
N MET A 78 -1.76 -1.78 -0.59
CA MET A 78 -0.80 -2.39 -1.52
C MET A 78 0.22 -1.37 -2.05
N LEU A 79 -0.24 -0.18 -2.46
CA LEU A 79 0.63 0.86 -2.99
C LEU A 79 1.51 1.48 -1.91
N HIS A 80 0.99 1.69 -0.70
CA HIS A 80 1.74 2.23 0.43
C HIS A 80 2.93 1.34 0.78
N GLU A 81 2.66 0.05 1.00
CA GLU A 81 3.68 -0.95 1.26
C GLU A 81 4.71 -1.09 0.12
N ALA A 82 4.25 -1.05 -1.13
CA ALA A 82 5.17 -1.00 -2.27
C ALA A 82 6.04 0.26 -2.26
N CYS A 83 5.47 1.42 -1.92
CA CYS A 83 6.20 2.68 -1.89
C CYS A 83 7.25 2.72 -0.79
N HIS A 84 7.02 2.11 0.38
CA HIS A 84 8.05 1.92 1.39
C HIS A 84 9.29 1.21 0.83
N LEU A 85 9.08 0.14 0.06
CA LEU A 85 10.19 -0.54 -0.60
C LEU A 85 10.85 0.34 -1.67
N ILE A 86 10.08 1.15 -2.40
CA ILE A 86 10.61 2.01 -3.49
C ILE A 86 11.49 3.13 -2.96
N VAL A 87 11.08 3.79 -1.86
CA VAL A 87 11.82 4.93 -1.27
C VAL A 87 13.13 4.50 -0.61
N LEU A 88 13.21 3.23 -0.21
CA LEU A 88 14.43 2.60 0.27
C LEU A 88 15.42 2.31 -0.88
N PRO A 89 16.75 2.50 -0.63
CA PRO A 89 17.79 2.01 -1.52
C PRO A 89 17.62 0.51 -1.82
N PRO A 90 17.82 0.06 -3.09
CA PRO A 90 17.58 -1.33 -3.48
C PRO A 90 18.32 -2.38 -2.64
N ASP A 91 19.53 -2.08 -2.20
CA ASP A 91 20.38 -2.92 -1.36
C ASP A 91 19.82 -3.11 0.06
N ARG A 92 19.01 -2.17 0.56
CA ARG A 92 18.36 -2.26 1.87
C ARG A 92 17.07 -3.06 1.86
N ARG A 93 16.40 -3.18 0.70
CA ARG A 93 15.10 -3.87 0.59
C ARG A 93 15.16 -5.32 1.07
N ALA A 94 16.25 -6.03 0.79
CA ALA A 94 16.39 -7.44 1.17
C ALA A 94 16.38 -7.68 2.69
N ALA A 95 16.67 -6.65 3.50
CA ALA A 95 16.66 -6.73 4.96
C ALA A 95 15.28 -6.39 5.58
N VAL A 96 14.33 -5.90 4.77
CA VAL A 96 13.00 -5.51 5.23
C VAL A 96 12.18 -6.75 5.55
N HIS A 97 11.55 -6.74 6.72
CA HIS A 97 10.55 -7.72 7.11
C HIS A 97 9.50 -7.00 7.95
N THR A 98 8.29 -6.84 7.39
CA THR A 98 7.12 -6.19 8.02
C THR A 98 7.26 -4.69 8.28
N ASP A 99 8.38 -4.23 8.82
CA ASP A 99 8.66 -2.83 9.11
C ASP A 99 9.74 -2.30 8.16
N ALA A 100 9.47 -1.16 7.52
CA ALA A 100 10.33 -0.58 6.50
C ALA A 100 11.14 0.62 7.01
N THR A 101 10.55 1.49 7.83
CA THR A 101 11.18 2.74 8.25
C THR A 101 10.48 3.40 9.44
N ASP A 102 11.25 4.21 10.19
CA ASP A 102 10.78 5.14 11.22
C ASP A 102 11.01 6.62 10.82
N SER A 103 11.42 6.89 9.58
CA SER A 103 11.70 8.24 9.06
C SER A 103 10.44 8.92 8.54
N VAL A 104 10.13 10.09 9.11
CA VAL A 104 9.00 10.94 8.67
C VAL A 104 9.13 11.32 7.20
N GLU A 105 10.32 11.62 6.71
CA GLU A 105 10.53 11.99 5.31
C GLU A 105 10.28 10.81 4.36
N GLU A 106 10.63 9.59 4.76
CA GLU A 106 10.34 8.37 3.98
C GLU A 106 8.84 8.03 4.01
N GLU A 107 8.16 8.25 5.14
CA GLU A 107 6.70 8.13 5.27
C GLU A 107 5.95 9.12 4.37
N ASP A 108 6.32 10.40 4.41
CA ASP A 108 5.70 11.43 3.58
C ASP A 108 5.96 11.17 2.08
N ALA A 109 7.18 10.76 1.73
CA ALA A 109 7.52 10.35 0.37
C ALA A 109 6.72 9.12 -0.08
N THR A 110 6.51 8.14 0.80
CA THR A 110 5.68 6.96 0.56
C THR A 110 4.24 7.37 0.27
N CYS A 111 3.68 8.25 1.12
CA CYS A 111 2.33 8.79 0.95
C CYS A 111 2.15 9.54 -0.36
N TYR A 112 3.16 10.30 -0.77
CA TYR A 112 3.10 11.06 -2.01
C TYR A 112 3.18 10.13 -3.22
N LEU A 113 4.12 9.19 -3.18
CA LEU A 113 4.38 8.28 -4.29
C LEU A 113 3.20 7.34 -4.54
N GLN A 114 2.51 6.84 -3.52
CA GLN A 114 1.34 5.97 -3.72
C GLN A 114 0.25 6.67 -4.56
N ILE A 115 0.02 7.97 -4.33
CA ILE A 115 -0.94 8.77 -5.09
C ILE A 115 -0.52 8.91 -6.55
N VAL A 116 0.78 9.15 -6.80
CA VAL A 116 1.32 9.25 -8.17
C VAL A 116 1.23 7.91 -8.90
N LEU A 117 1.55 6.80 -8.23
CA LEU A 117 1.52 5.47 -8.85
C LEU A 117 0.09 4.98 -9.13
N ALA A 118 -0.89 5.39 -8.33
CA ALA A 118 -2.30 5.05 -8.57
C ALA A 118 -2.83 5.58 -9.91
N ASP A 119 -2.29 6.69 -10.43
CA ASP A 119 -2.67 7.22 -11.74
C ASP A 119 -2.24 6.32 -12.91
N GLN A 120 -1.26 5.45 -12.66
CA GLN A 120 -0.77 4.49 -13.65
C GLN A 120 -1.57 3.17 -13.64
N LEU A 121 -2.51 2.99 -12.70
CA LEU A 121 -3.36 1.82 -12.62
C LEU A 121 -4.71 2.06 -13.31
N PRO A 122 -5.09 1.25 -14.31
CA PRO A 122 -6.39 1.36 -14.96
C PRO A 122 -7.54 1.25 -13.95
N GLY A 123 -8.44 2.24 -13.95
CA GLY A 123 -9.63 2.25 -13.10
C GLY A 123 -9.39 2.66 -11.64
N VAL A 124 -8.16 3.03 -11.25
CA VAL A 124 -7.84 3.56 -9.92
C VAL A 124 -7.77 5.08 -9.99
N GLY A 125 -6.66 5.67 -10.45
CA GLY A 125 -6.47 7.11 -10.53
C GLY A 125 -6.14 7.76 -9.18
N SER A 126 -5.33 8.83 -9.19
CA SER A 126 -4.93 9.54 -7.96
C SER A 126 -6.13 10.07 -7.17
N ALA A 127 -7.15 10.60 -7.85
CA ALA A 127 -8.33 11.17 -7.20
C ALA A 127 -9.11 10.14 -6.38
N ARG A 128 -9.25 8.92 -6.88
CA ARG A 128 -9.88 7.82 -6.13
C ARG A 128 -9.02 7.40 -4.96
N LEU A 129 -7.72 7.24 -5.18
CA LEU A 129 -6.81 6.79 -4.12
C LEU A 129 -6.85 7.74 -2.92
N MET A 130 -6.82 9.06 -3.15
CA MET A 130 -6.89 10.04 -2.08
C MET A 130 -8.22 9.96 -1.30
N ALA A 131 -9.34 9.72 -1.99
CA ALA A 131 -10.63 9.52 -1.33
C ALA A 131 -10.67 8.22 -0.51
N ASP A 132 -10.05 7.14 -1.01
CA ASP A 132 -9.93 5.87 -0.30
C ASP A 132 -9.02 6.01 0.94
N MET A 133 -7.92 6.77 0.83
CA MET A 133 -7.03 7.10 1.96
C MET A 133 -7.78 7.87 3.05
N ASP A 134 -8.54 8.91 2.67
CA ASP A 134 -9.37 9.67 3.62
C ASP A 134 -10.45 8.77 4.28
N ALA A 135 -11.08 7.88 3.51
CA ALA A 135 -12.08 6.93 4.03
C ALA A 135 -11.48 5.87 4.95
N TRP A 136 -10.23 5.47 4.72
CA TRP A 136 -9.48 4.55 5.61
C TRP A 136 -9.09 5.23 6.93
N GLY A 137 -8.91 6.56 6.92
CA GLY A 137 -8.61 7.36 8.11
C GLY A 137 -7.29 8.12 8.08
N TYR A 138 -6.67 8.27 6.90
CA TYR A 138 -5.50 9.14 6.74
C TYR A 138 -5.87 10.57 7.17
N THR A 139 -5.00 11.18 7.98
CA THR A 139 -5.22 12.52 8.51
C THR A 139 -4.02 13.39 8.23
N TYR A 140 -4.26 14.52 7.56
CA TYR A 140 -3.24 15.52 7.23
C TYR A 140 -3.62 16.89 7.82
N ARG A 141 -2.63 17.79 7.92
CA ARG A 141 -2.78 19.13 8.51
C ARG A 141 -3.92 19.93 7.89
N LEU A 142 -4.11 19.82 6.57
CA LEU A 142 -5.15 20.53 5.81
C LEU A 142 -6.49 19.77 5.71
N GLY A 143 -6.64 18.66 6.44
CA GLY A 143 -7.91 17.96 6.65
C GLY A 143 -8.34 16.98 5.54
N SER A 144 -7.57 16.85 4.45
CA SER A 144 -7.76 15.78 3.45
C SER A 144 -6.44 15.43 2.78
N THR A 145 -6.35 14.20 2.29
CA THR A 145 -5.21 13.71 1.49
C THR A 145 -5.02 14.59 0.25
N ARG A 146 -6.11 15.02 -0.38
CA ARG A 146 -6.05 15.89 -1.56
C ARG A 146 -5.45 17.26 -1.25
N ALA A 147 -5.93 17.93 -0.20
CA ALA A 147 -5.41 19.24 0.18
C ALA A 147 -3.92 19.16 0.53
N TRP A 148 -3.50 18.09 1.20
CA TRP A 148 -2.09 17.82 1.46
C TRP A 148 -1.29 17.63 0.16
N PHE A 149 -1.71 16.72 -0.71
CA PHE A 149 -0.99 16.41 -1.95
C PHE A 149 -0.83 17.62 -2.88
N GLU A 150 -1.85 18.49 -2.95
CA GLU A 150 -1.86 19.66 -3.83
C GLU A 150 -1.19 20.90 -3.21
N GLN A 151 -1.05 21.01 -1.88
CA GLN A 151 -0.74 22.29 -1.20
C GLN A 151 0.21 22.21 0.01
N ASP A 152 0.58 21.02 0.51
CA ASP A 152 1.39 20.86 1.74
C ASP A 152 2.30 19.61 1.66
N ALA A 153 2.70 19.22 0.44
CA ALA A 153 3.51 18.02 0.18
C ALA A 153 4.77 18.31 -0.67
N GLU A 154 5.19 19.58 -0.72
CA GLU A 154 6.35 20.03 -1.49
C GLU A 154 7.64 19.35 -1.02
N ASP A 155 7.81 19.14 0.28
CA ASP A 155 8.99 18.48 0.85
C ASP A 155 9.07 17.02 0.40
N ALA A 156 7.95 16.27 0.45
CA ALA A 156 7.86 14.90 -0.04
C ALA A 156 8.17 14.82 -1.54
N ARG A 157 7.60 15.72 -2.34
CA ARG A 157 7.87 15.82 -3.79
C ARG A 157 9.35 16.10 -4.06
N ALA A 158 9.93 17.08 -3.37
CA ALA A 158 11.34 17.45 -3.53
C ALA A 158 12.27 16.30 -3.15
N TRP A 159 11.97 15.59 -2.06
CA TRP A 159 12.71 14.41 -1.62
C TRP A 159 12.73 13.31 -2.67
N LEU A 160 11.58 13.01 -3.28
CA LEU A 160 11.46 12.01 -4.36
C LEU A 160 12.24 12.42 -5.61
N ILE A 161 12.20 13.69 -6.00
CA ILE A 161 12.96 14.22 -7.16
C ILE A 161 14.47 14.14 -6.90
N ALA A 162 14.92 14.53 -5.71
CA ALA A 162 16.34 14.49 -5.35
C ALA A 162 16.94 13.08 -5.42
N ARG A 163 16.09 12.05 -5.34
CA ARG A 163 16.47 10.62 -5.41
C ARG A 163 16.13 9.97 -6.75
N GLY A 164 15.64 10.75 -7.72
CA GLY A 164 15.30 10.27 -9.06
C GLY A 164 14.08 9.33 -9.10
N LEU A 165 13.22 9.37 -8.07
CA LEU A 165 12.00 8.57 -7.99
C LEU A 165 10.80 9.27 -8.66
N LEU A 166 10.90 10.58 -8.90
CA LEU A 166 9.98 11.38 -9.69
C LEU A 166 10.75 12.23 -10.70
N PRO A 167 10.12 12.57 -11.85
CA PRO A 167 10.69 13.56 -12.78
C PRO A 167 10.75 14.94 -12.15
N SER A 168 11.80 15.70 -12.48
CA SER A 168 12.02 17.09 -12.05
C SER A 168 11.00 18.05 -12.69
#